data_AF-A0A2S0M0Q8-F1
#
_entry.id   AF-A0A2S0M0Q8-F1
#
_cell.length_a   1.000
_cell.length_b   1.000
_cell.length_c   1.000
_cell.angle_alpha   90.00
_cell.angle_beta   90.00
_cell.angle_gamma   90.00
#
_symmetry.space_group_name_H-M   'P 1'
#
loop_
_entity.id
_entity.type
_entity.pdbx_description
1 polymer ?
#
loop_
_entity_poly.entity_id
_entity_poly.type
_entity_poly.pdbx_seq_one_letter_code
_entity_poly.pdbx_strand_id
1 'polypeptide(L)'
;MPRKLTTDQLEWLSDKCDDLDLNLRTDYEGRGHYESPGVGIVCQSHELGLAALLMAATLSQDSTGMDWDDVLHELDNAPAPSIDSLGLSSIAYWPGLSA
;
A
#
# COMPACT_ATOMS: atom_id res chain seq x y z
N MET A 1 -6.82 10.74 12.13
CA MET A 1 -7.40 9.38 12.20
C MET A 1 -6.87 8.61 11.00
N PRO A 2 -6.49 7.33 11.14
CA PRO A 2 -6.04 6.53 10.01
C PRO A 2 -7.17 6.43 8.97
N ARG A 3 -6.84 6.57 7.68
CA ARG A 3 -7.77 6.37 6.57
C ARG A 3 -7.96 4.87 6.39
N LYS A 4 -9.21 4.43 6.48
CA LYS A 4 -9.57 3.02 6.27
C LYS A 4 -9.81 2.80 4.78
N LEU A 5 -9.15 1.79 4.20
CA LEU A 5 -9.41 1.35 2.84
C LEU A 5 -10.80 0.69 2.76
N THR A 6 -11.50 0.88 1.65
CA THR A 6 -12.78 0.19 1.40
C THR A 6 -12.54 -1.28 1.08
N THR A 7 -13.59 -2.11 1.17
CA THR A 7 -13.50 -3.52 0.79
C THR A 7 -13.06 -3.68 -0.66
N ASP A 8 -13.61 -2.90 -1.58
CA ASP A 8 -13.27 -2.93 -3.00
C ASP A 8 -11.80 -2.54 -3.25
N GLN A 9 -11.29 -1.54 -2.51
CA GLN A 9 -9.89 -1.13 -2.55
C GLN A 9 -8.95 -2.24 -2.08
N LEU A 10 -9.31 -2.93 -0.99
CA LEU A 10 -8.52 -4.05 -0.46
C LEU A 10 -8.53 -5.25 -1.41
N GLU A 11 -9.69 -5.57 -1.99
CA GLU A 11 -9.83 -6.67 -2.95
C GLU A 11 -9.00 -6.38 -4.21
N TRP A 12 -9.11 -5.19 -4.78
CA TRP A 12 -8.31 -4.79 -5.93
C TRP A 12 -6.81 -4.79 -5.63
N LEU A 13 -6.41 -4.24 -4.48
CA LEU A 13 -5.00 -4.21 -4.10
C LEU A 13 -4.45 -5.63 -3.89
N SER A 14 -5.25 -6.52 -3.30
CA SER A 14 -4.90 -7.93 -3.14
C SER A 14 -4.70 -8.60 -4.50
N ASP A 15 -5.65 -8.45 -5.42
CA ASP A 15 -5.57 -9.00 -6.78
C ASP A 15 -4.33 -8.51 -7.53
N LYS A 16 -4.00 -7.21 -7.40
CA LYS A 16 -2.81 -6.65 -8.04
C LYS A 16 -1.51 -7.10 -7.41
N CYS A 17 -1.48 -7.29 -6.09
CA CYS A 17 -0.32 -7.86 -5.43
C CYS A 17 -0.08 -9.29 -5.91
N ASP A 18 -1.15 -10.10 -6.00
CA ASP A 18 -1.09 -11.48 -6.49
C ASP A 18 -0.63 -11.56 -7.96
N ASP A 19 -1.12 -10.68 -8.84
CA ASP A 19 -0.68 -10.57 -10.25
C ASP A 19 0.83 -10.28 -10.39
N LEU A 20 1.44 -9.64 -9.38
CA LEU A 20 2.80 -9.12 -9.39
C LEU A 20 3.75 -9.89 -8.45
N ASP A 21 3.32 -11.05 -7.93
CA ASP A 21 4.06 -11.86 -6.95
C ASP A 21 4.46 -11.09 -5.66
N LEU A 22 3.68 -10.07 -5.29
CA LEU A 22 3.81 -9.30 -4.04
C LEU A 22 2.86 -9.85 -2.98
N ASN A 23 3.13 -9.57 -1.71
CA ASN A 23 2.29 -10.06 -0.61
C ASN A 23 1.71 -8.90 0.21
N LEU A 24 0.40 -8.69 0.10
CA LEU A 24 -0.36 -7.72 0.89
C LEU A 24 -0.54 -8.20 2.33
N ARG A 25 -0.23 -7.33 3.29
CA ARG A 25 -0.40 -7.52 4.73
C ARG A 25 -1.33 -6.45 5.26
N THR A 26 -2.45 -6.86 5.84
CA THR A 26 -3.43 -5.96 6.48
C THR A 26 -3.36 -6.02 8.02
N ASP A 27 -2.46 -6.84 8.54
CA ASP A 27 -2.24 -7.14 9.96
C ASP A 27 -0.89 -6.60 10.46
N TYR A 28 -0.23 -5.72 9.71
CA TYR A 28 1.14 -5.32 10.00
C TYR A 28 1.19 -4.14 10.97
N GLU A 29 1.72 -4.36 12.17
CA GLU A 29 1.78 -3.35 13.24
C GLU A 29 3.06 -2.48 13.21
N GLY A 30 4.00 -2.73 12.29
CA GLY A 30 5.25 -1.98 12.22
C GLY A 30 6.13 -2.08 13.49
N ARG A 31 7.36 -1.60 13.41
CA ARG A 31 8.17 -1.40 14.63
C ARG A 31 7.75 -0.10 15.28
N GLY A 32 6.98 -0.19 16.37
CA GLY A 32 6.58 0.96 17.17
C GLY A 32 5.18 1.52 16.87
N HIS A 33 4.37 0.85 16.05
CA HIS A 33 2.99 1.24 15.73
C HIS A 33 1.97 0.19 16.22
N TYR A 34 1.99 -0.10 17.52
CA TYR A 34 1.17 -1.13 18.17
C TYR A 34 -0.33 -0.82 18.30
N GLU A 35 -0.80 0.32 17.81
CA GLU A 35 -2.17 0.79 18.10
C GLU A 35 -3.17 0.54 16.97
N SER A 36 -2.71 0.21 15.76
CA SER A 36 -3.60 -0.18 14.66
C SER A 36 -2.85 -1.01 13.61
N PRO A 37 -3.35 -2.21 13.25
CA PRO A 37 -2.77 -2.98 12.16
C PRO A 37 -2.88 -2.16 10.86
N GLY A 38 -1.72 -1.84 10.30
CA GLY A 38 -1.58 -1.07 9.09
C GLY A 38 -1.62 -1.93 7.84
N VAL A 39 -1.76 -1.25 6.71
CA VAL A 39 -1.61 -1.87 5.39
C VAL A 39 -0.14 -1.81 4.97
N GLY A 40 0.40 -2.94 4.55
CA GLY A 40 1.75 -3.02 4.01
C GLY A 40 1.88 -4.06 2.90
N ILE A 41 2.88 -3.91 2.06
CA ILE A 41 3.18 -4.81 0.94
C ILE A 41 4.61 -5.32 1.15
N VAL A 42 4.75 -6.63 1.26
CA VAL A 42 6.07 -7.29 1.32
C VAL A 42 6.65 -7.31 -0.09
N CYS A 43 7.83 -6.74 -0.24
CA CYS A 43 8.51 -6.58 -1.51
C CYS A 43 10.04 -6.57 -1.34
N GLN A 44 10.76 -6.77 -2.43
CA GLN A 44 12.20 -6.53 -2.50
C GLN A 44 12.48 -5.03 -2.68
N SER A 45 13.73 -4.61 -2.44
CA SER A 45 14.10 -3.19 -2.54
C SER A 45 13.85 -2.58 -3.93
N HIS A 46 13.97 -3.39 -4.99
CA HIS A 46 13.73 -2.94 -6.36
C HIS A 46 12.24 -2.85 -6.73
N GLU A 47 11.36 -3.46 -5.93
CA GLU A 47 9.90 -3.47 -6.11
C GLU A 47 9.20 -2.38 -5.28
N LEU A 48 9.96 -1.62 -4.48
CA LEU A 48 9.41 -0.58 -3.60
C LEU A 48 8.60 0.47 -4.38
N GLY A 49 9.10 0.87 -5.56
CA GLY A 49 8.39 1.82 -6.43
C GLY A 49 7.06 1.25 -6.92
N LEU A 50 7.00 -0.04 -7.22
CA LEU A 50 5.78 -0.73 -7.62
C LEU A 50 4.78 -0.81 -6.46
N ALA A 51 5.23 -1.16 -5.26
CA ALA A 51 4.39 -1.16 -4.06
C ALA A 51 3.80 0.24 -3.78
N ALA A 52 4.60 1.30 -3.95
CA ALA A 52 4.12 2.68 -3.80
C ALA A 52 3.09 3.07 -4.87
N LEU A 53 3.31 2.69 -6.12
CA LEU A 53 2.36 2.93 -7.22
C LEU A 53 1.02 2.21 -6.99
N LEU A 54 1.06 0.95 -6.56
CA LEU A 54 -0.15 0.18 -6.24
C LEU A 54 -0.95 0.83 -5.10
N MET A 55 -0.27 1.31 -4.06
CA MET A 55 -0.94 2.01 -2.96
C MET A 55 -1.57 3.32 -3.42
N ALA A 56 -0.86 4.13 -4.21
CA ALA A 56 -1.40 5.36 -4.78
C ALA A 56 -2.64 5.08 -5.66
N ALA A 57 -2.54 4.09 -6.54
CA ALA A 57 -3.65 3.65 -7.39
C ALA A 57 -4.84 3.10 -6.59
N THR A 58 -4.59 2.48 -5.43
CA THR A 58 -5.66 2.01 -4.53
C THR A 58 -6.40 3.19 -3.93
N LEU A 59 -5.67 4.20 -3.45
CA LEU A 59 -6.23 5.39 -2.81
C LEU A 59 -7.01 6.28 -3.78
N SER A 60 -6.70 6.20 -5.08
CA SER A 60 -7.38 6.93 -6.13
C SER A 60 -8.64 6.25 -6.66
N GLN A 61 -8.91 4.98 -6.30
CA GLN A 61 -10.07 4.21 -6.81
C GLN A 61 -11.45 4.80 -6.47
N ASP A 62 -11.51 5.81 -5.61
CA ASP A 62 -12.72 6.59 -5.41
C ASP A 62 -13.12 7.39 -6.68
N SER A 63 -12.24 7.50 -7.69
CA SER A 63 -12.56 8.08 -9.01
C SER A 63 -12.96 7.01 -10.03
N THR A 64 -14.23 7.04 -10.43
CA THR A 64 -14.77 6.17 -11.50
C THR A 64 -14.28 6.67 -12.86
N GLY A 65 -13.05 6.31 -13.22
CA GLY A 65 -12.44 6.69 -14.50
C GLY A 65 -11.03 7.21 -14.27
N MET A 66 -10.12 6.31 -13.92
CA MET A 66 -8.76 6.68 -13.55
C MET A 66 -7.91 6.87 -14.81
N ASP A 67 -7.50 8.11 -15.08
CA ASP A 67 -6.45 8.39 -16.06
C ASP A 67 -5.08 8.18 -15.40
N TRP A 68 -4.04 7.88 -16.18
CA TRP A 68 -2.67 7.75 -15.67
C TRP A 68 -2.18 9.05 -15.01
N ASP A 69 -2.70 10.20 -15.43
CA ASP A 69 -2.44 11.49 -14.81
C ASP A 69 -3.00 11.57 -13.38
N ASP A 70 -4.14 10.93 -13.09
CA ASP A 70 -4.70 10.85 -11.74
C ASP A 70 -3.83 9.97 -10.83
N VAL A 71 -3.31 8.85 -11.35
CA VAL A 71 -2.40 7.95 -10.62
C VAL A 71 -1.09 8.66 -10.27
N LEU A 72 -0.53 9.44 -11.20
CA LEU A 72 0.70 10.20 -10.96
C LEU A 72 0.47 11.37 -10.00
N HIS A 73 -0.66 12.07 -10.10
CA HIS A 73 -1.03 13.12 -9.15
C HIS A 73 -1.20 12.57 -7.73
N GLU A 74 -1.83 11.40 -7.61
CA GLU A 74 -1.99 10.72 -6.33
C GLU A 74 -0.67 10.12 -5.85
N LEU A 75 0.27 9.74 -6.72
CA LEU A 75 1.62 9.33 -6.32
C LEU A 75 2.42 10.49 -5.68
N ASP A 76 2.30 11.71 -6.21
CA ASP A 76 2.95 12.91 -5.65
C ASP A 76 2.37 13.29 -4.28
N ASN A 77 1.09 12.98 -4.05
CA ASN A 77 0.40 13.24 -2.79
C ASN A 77 0.32 12.00 -1.87
N ALA A 78 0.74 10.83 -2.37
CA ALA A 78 0.64 9.59 -1.65
C ALA A 78 1.54 9.68 -0.41
N PRO A 79 1.06 9.21 0.75
CA PRO A 79 1.91 9.13 1.91
C PRO A 79 3.14 8.29 1.57
N ALA A 80 4.34 8.79 1.87
CA ALA A 80 5.56 8.03 1.65
C ALA A 80 5.50 6.72 2.48
N PRO A 81 5.82 5.57 1.88
CA PRO A 81 5.87 4.33 2.63
C PRO A 81 6.94 4.41 3.71
N SER A 82 6.62 3.90 4.90
CA SER A 82 7.63 3.48 5.86
C SER A 82 8.15 2.11 5.44
N ILE A 83 9.43 1.83 5.71
CA ILE A 83 10.08 0.59 5.29
C ILE A 83 10.62 -0.12 6.53
N ASP A 84 10.29 -1.40 6.68
CA ASP A 84 10.95 -2.28 7.64
C ASP A 84 11.56 -3.50 6.94
N SER A 85 12.62 -4.04 7.53
CA SER A 85 13.29 -5.25 7.06
C SER A 85 12.72 -6.48 7.76
N LEU A 86 12.30 -7.47 6.96
CA LEU A 86 11.81 -8.78 7.39
C LEU A 86 12.85 -9.89 7.13
N GLY A 87 14.13 -9.54 7.17
CA GLY A 87 15.23 -10.45 6.84
C GLY A 87 15.65 -10.31 5.38
N LEU A 88 15.30 -11.29 4.53
CA LEU A 88 15.63 -11.28 3.09
C LEU A 88 14.67 -10.42 2.26
N SER A 89 13.51 -10.06 2.82
CA SER A 89 12.52 -9.18 2.21
C SER A 89 12.35 -7.90 3.03
N SER A 90 11.69 -6.91 2.42
CA SER A 90 11.26 -5.68 3.09
C SER A 90 9.74 -5.61 3.08
N ILE A 91 9.17 -4.78 3.94
CA ILE A 91 7.77 -4.41 3.88
C ILE A 91 7.66 -2.89 3.79
N ALA A 92 7.00 -2.43 2.73
CA ALA A 92 6.55 -1.05 2.60
C ALA A 92 5.18 -0.94 3.27
N TYR A 93 5.03 -0.09 4.29
CA TYR A 93 3.80 0.05 5.03
C TYR A 93 3.40 1.50 5.25
N TRP A 94 2.12 1.74 5.45
CA TRP A 94 1.54 3.07 5.58
C TRP A 94 0.87 3.22 6.96
N PRO A 95 1.55 3.86 7.94
CA PRO A 95 1.04 3.97 9.31
C PRO A 95 -0.29 4.72 9.44
N GLY A 96 -0.64 5.51 8.42
CA GLY A 96 -1.90 6.25 8.35
C GLY A 96 -3.02 5.49 7.64
N LEU A 97 -2.79 4.26 7.16
CA LEU A 97 -3.78 3.44 6.46
C LEU A 97 -4.11 2.18 7.27
N SER A 98 -5.40 1.86 7.35
CA SER A 98 -5.89 0.61 7.94
C SER A 98 -6.78 -0.15 6.96
N ALA A 99 -6.84 -1.47 7.09
CA ALA A 99 -7.86 -2.29 6.43
C ALA A 99 -9.25 -2.13 7.09
#